data_AF-A0A662ITL8-F1
#
_entry.id   AF-A0A662ITL8-F1
#
_cell.length_a   1.000
_cell.length_b   1.000
_cell.length_c   1.000
_cell.angle_alpha   90.00
_cell.angle_beta   90.00
_cell.angle_gamma   90.00
#
_symmetry.space_group_name_H-M   'P 1'
#
loop_
_entity.id
_entity.type
_entity.pdbx_description
1 polymer ?
#
loop_
_entity_poly.entity_id
_entity_poly.type
_entity_poly.pdbx_seq_one_letter_code
_entity_poly.pdbx_strand_id
1 'polypeptide(L)'
;MYNCSLRCSSVIQLVIRLPNIIYRDYVQIPVERVGVLVGRGGSVKREIEDTYDVKLDVDSSTGRVCIELLDTSDPAKLLTVKNIIQAIGYGINPERALKIFSDEDSAIHVIDLKHEVGGSRNNLVRIKGRIIGERGKARRLIEELTGTAIAVSENAVAIAGKLENVEVARRAIEMLISGSPHSVVWRYLYAKRRQLKRRGFILWEPRQLPLEELEGEGEGEEGG
;
A
#
# COMPACT_ATOMS: atom_id res chain seq x y z
N MET A 1 8.78 69.16 7.78
CA MET A 1 7.72 68.51 8.59
C MET A 1 6.84 67.70 7.67
N TYR A 2 7.11 66.40 7.51
CA TYR A 2 6.09 65.43 7.11
C TYR A 2 6.35 64.16 7.93
N ASN A 3 5.66 64.10 9.07
CA ASN A 3 5.51 62.90 9.86
C ASN A 3 4.73 61.88 9.01
N CYS A 4 5.40 60.88 8.44
CA CYS A 4 4.72 59.69 7.96
C CYS A 4 4.80 58.63 9.06
N SER A 5 3.88 58.77 10.01
CA SER A 5 3.60 57.83 11.07
C SER A 5 3.14 56.48 10.49
N LEU A 6 3.91 55.44 10.79
CA LEU A 6 3.39 54.18 11.36
C LEU A 6 2.08 53.64 10.75
N ARG A 7 2.09 53.20 9.48
CA ARG A 7 1.05 52.29 8.95
C ARG A 7 1.57 51.28 7.92
N CYS A 8 2.81 50.81 8.08
CA CYS A 8 3.37 49.77 7.20
C CYS A 8 3.68 48.43 7.89
N SER A 9 3.30 48.25 9.16
CA SER A 9 3.62 46.99 9.88
C SER A 9 2.55 45.90 9.74
N SER A 10 1.29 46.22 9.43
CA SER A 10 0.21 45.23 9.45
C SER A 10 0.01 44.46 8.14
N VAL A 11 0.38 45.03 6.99
CA VAL A 11 0.22 44.37 5.68
C VAL A 11 1.38 43.42 5.37
N ILE A 12 2.61 43.82 5.73
CA ILE A 12 3.81 42.99 5.53
C ILE A 12 3.74 41.73 6.43
N GLN A 13 3.18 41.84 7.64
CA GLN A 13 2.98 40.70 8.53
C GLN A 13 1.91 39.69 8.01
N LEU A 14 1.06 40.10 7.07
CA LEU A 14 0.00 39.26 6.52
C LEU A 14 0.50 38.38 5.36
N VAL A 15 1.47 38.85 4.58
CA VAL A 15 2.05 38.10 3.45
C VAL A 15 3.02 37.01 3.94
N ILE A 16 3.66 37.20 5.10
CA ILE A 16 4.63 36.24 5.70
C ILE A 16 3.92 35.06 6.40
N ARG A 17 2.58 35.05 6.45
CA ARG A 17 1.79 34.06 7.21
C ARG A 17 0.93 33.15 6.34
N LEU A 18 1.15 33.15 5.02
CA LEU A 18 0.64 32.07 4.18
C LEU A 18 1.73 30.99 4.16
N PRO A 19 1.42 29.73 4.52
CA PRO A 19 2.34 28.65 4.20
C PRO A 19 2.57 28.73 2.69
N ASN A 20 3.80 29.00 2.29
CA ASN A 20 4.18 28.95 0.89
C ASN A 20 4.00 27.48 0.47
N ILE A 21 2.97 27.24 -0.32
CA ILE A 21 2.70 25.92 -0.90
C ILE A 21 3.51 25.85 -2.18
N ILE A 22 4.58 25.06 -2.18
CA ILE A 22 5.45 24.88 -3.36
C ILE A 22 4.77 24.00 -4.39
N TYR A 23 4.07 22.97 -3.92
CA TYR A 23 3.60 21.89 -4.79
C TYR A 23 2.28 21.30 -4.30
N ARG A 24 1.41 20.98 -5.26
CA ARG A 24 0.14 20.29 -5.05
C ARG A 24 0.08 19.06 -5.93
N ASP A 25 -0.21 17.91 -5.33
CA ASP A 25 -0.56 16.69 -6.06
C ASP A 25 -1.99 16.27 -5.73
N TYR A 26 -2.59 15.50 -6.63
CA TYR A 26 -3.93 14.96 -6.45
C TYR A 26 -3.91 13.45 -6.58
N VAL A 27 -4.59 12.80 -5.64
CA VAL A 27 -4.81 11.35 -5.65
C VAL A 27 -6.30 11.08 -5.60
N GLN A 28 -6.75 10.16 -6.43
CA GLN A 28 -8.13 9.70 -6.42
C GLN A 28 -8.21 8.40 -5.61
N ILE A 29 -9.12 8.35 -4.65
CA ILE A 29 -9.44 7.14 -3.88
C ILE A 29 -10.93 6.82 -3.99
N PRO A 30 -11.33 5.55 -3.82
CA PRO A 30 -12.74 5.20 -3.74
C PRO A 30 -13.42 5.91 -2.57
N VAL A 31 -14.65 6.41 -2.79
CA VAL A 31 -15.37 7.25 -1.82
C VAL A 31 -15.61 6.49 -0.51
N GLU A 32 -15.88 5.19 -0.59
CA GLU A 32 -16.05 4.30 0.55
C GLU A 32 -14.80 4.14 1.43
N ARG A 33 -13.60 4.49 0.90
CA ARG A 33 -12.33 4.42 1.62
C ARG A 33 -11.91 5.76 2.21
N VAL A 34 -12.57 6.87 1.85
CA VAL A 34 -12.26 8.20 2.39
C VAL A 34 -12.36 8.21 3.92
N GLY A 35 -13.41 7.58 4.48
CA GLY A 35 -13.58 7.50 5.93
C GLY A 35 -12.43 6.78 6.64
N VAL A 36 -11.79 5.80 5.98
CA VAL A 36 -10.63 5.07 6.50
C VAL A 36 -9.37 5.94 6.45
N LEU A 37 -9.19 6.73 5.39
CA LEU A 37 -8.09 7.68 5.27
C LEU A 37 -8.17 8.81 6.32
N VAL A 38 -9.38 9.31 6.60
CA VAL A 38 -9.57 10.35 7.63
C VAL A 38 -9.40 9.75 9.02
N GLY A 39 -9.96 8.56 9.28
CA GLY A 39 -9.94 7.92 10.59
C GLY A 39 -10.94 8.57 11.58
N ARG A 40 -11.11 7.96 12.75
CA ARG A 40 -12.03 8.47 13.78
C ARG A 40 -11.56 9.86 14.24
N GLY A 41 -12.39 10.87 14.03
CA GLY A 41 -12.05 12.24 14.40
C GLY A 41 -10.84 12.82 13.66
N GLY A 42 -10.46 12.25 12.51
CA GLY A 42 -9.31 12.71 11.74
C GLY A 42 -7.96 12.13 12.19
N SER A 43 -7.95 11.05 12.99
CA SER A 43 -6.70 10.51 13.57
C SER A 43 -5.64 10.15 12.53
N VAL A 44 -6.02 9.42 11.48
CA VAL A 44 -5.08 8.95 10.44
C VAL A 44 -4.61 10.12 9.59
N LYS A 45 -5.53 11.02 9.23
CA LYS A 45 -5.17 12.24 8.50
C LYS A 45 -4.13 13.06 9.26
N ARG A 46 -4.36 13.34 10.54
CA ARG A 46 -3.42 14.13 11.38
C ARG A 46 -2.08 13.43 11.50
N GLU A 47 -2.07 12.12 11.71
CA GLU A 47 -0.83 11.35 11.80
C GLU A 47 0.02 11.46 10.53
N ILE A 48 -0.61 11.42 9.34
CA ILE A 48 0.10 11.63 8.07
C ILE A 48 0.60 13.07 7.94
N GLU A 49 -0.23 14.06 8.28
CA GLU A 49 0.13 15.49 8.23
C GLU A 49 1.32 15.79 9.15
N ASP A 50 1.29 15.33 10.40
CA ASP A 50 2.32 15.56 11.42
C ASP A 50 3.63 14.83 11.10
N THR A 51 3.55 13.59 10.60
CA THR A 51 4.75 12.78 10.31
C THR A 51 5.51 13.28 9.08
N TYR A 52 4.78 13.69 8.05
CA TYR A 52 5.37 14.04 6.75
C TYR A 52 5.43 15.55 6.49
N ASP A 53 4.96 16.39 7.41
CA ASP A 53 4.93 17.86 7.28
C ASP A 53 4.17 18.29 6.00
N VAL A 54 3.01 17.67 5.79
CA VAL A 54 2.14 17.92 4.63
C VAL A 54 0.77 18.36 5.11
N LYS A 55 0.00 19.01 4.24
CA LYS A 55 -1.40 19.31 4.48
C LYS A 55 -2.27 18.52 3.49
N LEU A 56 -3.27 17.82 4.03
CA LEU A 56 -4.20 17.02 3.23
C LEU A 56 -5.55 17.72 3.17
N ASP A 57 -6.07 17.92 1.97
CA ASP A 57 -7.46 18.30 1.74
C ASP A 57 -8.21 17.15 1.08
N VAL A 58 -9.30 16.72 1.69
CA VAL A 58 -9.98 15.47 1.35
C VAL A 58 -11.44 15.78 1.03
N ASP A 59 -11.80 15.69 -0.24
CA ASP A 59 -13.18 15.82 -0.68
C ASP A 59 -13.90 14.49 -0.46
N SER A 60 -14.78 14.48 0.55
CA SER A 60 -15.55 13.29 0.93
C SER A 60 -16.64 12.91 -0.07
N SER A 61 -16.98 13.79 -1.01
CA SER A 61 -17.99 13.52 -2.04
C SER A 61 -17.38 12.89 -3.30
N THR A 62 -16.21 13.37 -3.71
CA THR A 62 -15.55 12.91 -4.94
C THR A 62 -14.46 11.87 -4.68
N GLY A 63 -13.96 11.74 -3.45
CA GLY A 63 -12.81 10.89 -3.13
C GLY A 63 -11.48 11.48 -3.62
N ARG A 64 -11.45 12.76 -3.98
CA ARG A 64 -10.23 13.46 -4.38
C ARG A 64 -9.47 13.93 -3.15
N VAL A 65 -8.19 13.58 -3.08
CA VAL A 65 -7.27 14.00 -2.02
C VAL A 65 -6.23 14.93 -2.63
N CYS A 66 -6.18 16.15 -2.15
CA CYS A 66 -5.13 17.12 -2.46
C CYS A 66 -4.04 17.03 -1.40
N ILE A 67 -2.79 16.89 -1.84
CA ILE A 67 -1.60 16.87 -1.00
C ILE A 67 -0.88 18.19 -1.25
N GLU A 68 -0.82 19.06 -0.23
CA GLU A 68 -0.09 20.32 -0.28
C GLU A 68 1.23 20.15 0.49
N LEU A 69 2.36 20.39 -0.20
CA LEU A 69 3.69 20.38 0.40
C LEU A 69 4.02 21.78 0.94
N LEU A 70 4.49 21.84 2.17
CA LEU A 70 4.94 23.07 2.80
C LEU A 70 6.38 23.39 2.37
N ASP A 71 6.74 24.67 2.32
CA ASP A 71 8.04 25.19 1.83
C ASP A 71 9.29 24.50 2.42
N THR A 72 9.14 23.89 3.58
CA THR A 72 10.20 23.28 4.40
C THR A 72 10.41 21.79 4.14
N SER A 73 9.58 21.17 3.31
CA SER A 73 9.47 19.71 3.24
C SER A 73 10.15 19.14 1.99
N ASP A 74 10.84 18.01 2.15
CA ASP A 74 11.50 17.29 1.04
C ASP A 74 10.45 16.76 0.03
N PRO A 75 10.58 17.06 -1.28
CA PRO A 75 9.71 16.51 -2.33
C PRO A 75 9.57 14.99 -2.31
N ALA A 76 10.56 14.24 -1.81
CA ALA A 76 10.47 12.79 -1.68
C ALA A 76 9.33 12.36 -0.74
N LYS A 77 9.01 13.16 0.30
CA LYS A 77 7.90 12.89 1.23
C LYS A 77 6.56 12.90 0.52
N LEU A 78 6.39 13.72 -0.52
CA LEU A 78 5.16 13.77 -1.28
C LEU A 78 4.87 12.44 -1.98
N LEU A 79 5.92 11.81 -2.54
CA LEU A 79 5.80 10.48 -3.14
C LEU A 79 5.40 9.44 -2.08
N THR A 80 5.99 9.50 -0.90
CA THR A 80 5.67 8.60 0.22
C THR A 80 4.21 8.77 0.66
N VAL A 81 3.75 10.00 0.87
CA VAL A 81 2.36 10.32 1.25
C VAL A 81 1.39 9.86 0.17
N LYS A 82 1.71 10.10 -1.11
CA LYS A 82 0.93 9.59 -2.24
C LYS A 82 0.80 8.09 -2.21
N ASN A 83 1.89 7.37 -1.96
CA ASN A 83 1.89 5.90 -1.86
C ASN A 83 1.06 5.40 -0.67
N ILE A 84 1.10 6.08 0.48
CA ILE A 84 0.26 5.78 1.65
C ILE A 84 -1.22 5.95 1.31
N ILE A 85 -1.60 7.09 0.72
CA ILE A 85 -3.00 7.37 0.35
C ILE A 85 -3.50 6.34 -0.65
N GLN A 86 -2.70 6.01 -1.67
CA GLN A 86 -3.03 4.97 -2.64
C GLN A 86 -3.18 3.60 -1.97
N ALA A 87 -2.24 3.21 -1.11
CA ALA A 87 -2.30 1.95 -0.37
C ALA A 87 -3.60 1.81 0.43
N ILE A 88 -3.97 2.86 1.19
CA ILE A 88 -5.21 2.92 1.96
C ILE A 88 -6.42 2.85 1.03
N GLY A 89 -6.38 3.57 -0.10
CA GLY A 89 -7.41 3.56 -1.14
C GLY A 89 -7.67 2.17 -1.71
N TYR A 90 -6.65 1.34 -1.88
CA TYR A 90 -6.79 -0.04 -2.39
C TYR A 90 -7.11 -1.10 -1.32
N GLY A 91 -7.26 -0.70 -0.06
CA GLY A 91 -7.69 -1.62 1.01
C GLY A 91 -6.61 -1.98 2.03
N ILE A 92 -5.39 -1.45 1.93
CA ILE A 92 -4.36 -1.68 2.94
C ILE A 92 -4.76 -0.94 4.23
N ASN A 93 -4.50 -1.57 5.38
CA ASN A 93 -4.78 -0.97 6.68
C ASN A 93 -3.86 0.27 6.89
N PRO A 94 -4.39 1.40 7.41
CA PRO A 94 -3.58 2.62 7.61
C PRO A 94 -2.31 2.42 8.43
N GLU A 95 -2.39 1.72 9.56
CA GLU A 95 -1.23 1.46 10.43
C GLU A 95 -0.17 0.65 9.69
N ARG A 96 -0.60 -0.34 8.90
CA ARG A 96 0.30 -1.17 8.10
C ARG A 96 0.90 -0.39 6.92
N ALA A 97 0.15 0.52 6.31
CA ALA A 97 0.64 1.40 5.26
C ALA A 97 1.72 2.36 5.81
N LEU A 98 1.43 3.05 6.91
CA LEU A 98 2.38 3.94 7.58
C LEU A 98 3.67 3.21 7.95
N LYS A 99 3.56 2.01 8.54
CA LYS A 99 4.72 1.18 8.88
C LYS A 99 5.54 0.72 7.67
N ILE A 100 4.90 0.44 6.54
CA ILE A 100 5.64 0.06 5.32
C ILE A 100 6.39 1.27 4.79
N PHE A 101 5.70 2.40 4.63
CA PHE A 101 6.27 3.59 4.00
C PHE A 101 7.16 4.42 4.94
N SER A 102 7.37 3.98 6.18
CA SER A 102 8.45 4.50 7.03
C SER A 102 9.82 3.91 6.68
N ASP A 103 9.86 2.74 6.02
CA ASP A 103 11.12 2.13 5.56
C ASP A 103 11.59 2.80 4.25
N GLU A 104 12.90 2.98 4.13
CA GLU A 104 13.55 3.34 2.86
C GLU A 104 13.30 2.26 1.78
N ASP A 105 13.27 2.67 0.51
CA ASP A 105 13.02 1.81 -0.66
C ASP A 105 11.66 1.10 -0.69
N SER A 106 10.66 1.69 -0.04
CA SER A 106 9.29 1.20 -0.06
C SER A 106 8.55 1.59 -1.33
N ALA A 107 7.79 0.65 -1.87
CA ALA A 107 7.02 0.81 -3.09
C ALA A 107 5.61 0.23 -2.94
N ILE A 108 4.69 0.77 -3.75
CA ILE A 108 3.38 0.18 -4.01
C ILE A 108 3.32 -0.23 -5.48
N HIS A 109 2.77 -1.41 -5.73
CA HIS A 109 2.42 -1.85 -7.07
C HIS A 109 0.94 -2.24 -7.11
N VAL A 110 0.24 -1.77 -8.14
CA VAL A 110 -1.20 -2.02 -8.34
C VAL A 110 -1.38 -2.75 -9.65
N ILE A 111 -1.96 -3.94 -9.58
CA ILE A 111 -2.31 -4.76 -10.73
C ILE A 111 -3.80 -4.54 -11.01
N ASP A 112 -4.13 -4.00 -12.18
CA ASP A 112 -5.51 -3.90 -12.64
C ASP A 112 -5.97 -5.25 -13.20
N LEU A 113 -6.85 -5.92 -12.48
CA LEU A 113 -7.38 -7.22 -12.89
C LEU A 113 -8.24 -7.13 -14.14
N LYS A 114 -8.96 -6.02 -14.38
CA LYS A 114 -9.79 -5.87 -15.57
C LYS A 114 -8.92 -5.85 -16.83
N HIS A 115 -7.75 -5.23 -16.75
CA HIS A 115 -6.80 -5.21 -17.85
C HIS A 115 -6.23 -6.61 -18.14
N GLU A 116 -5.85 -7.35 -17.10
CA GLU A 116 -5.18 -8.65 -17.24
C GLU A 116 -6.09 -9.80 -17.68
N VAL A 117 -7.36 -9.80 -17.26
CA VAL A 117 -8.28 -10.93 -17.51
C VAL A 117 -9.57 -10.58 -18.25
N GLY A 118 -9.71 -9.32 -18.65
CA GLY A 118 -10.87 -8.80 -19.34
C GLY A 118 -12.06 -8.51 -18.42
N GLY A 119 -13.17 -8.08 -19.02
CA GLY A 119 -14.37 -7.62 -18.30
C GLY A 119 -15.28 -8.70 -17.72
N SER A 120 -14.93 -9.99 -17.84
CA SER A 120 -15.81 -11.07 -17.37
C SER A 120 -15.82 -11.19 -15.85
N ARG A 121 -16.97 -10.90 -15.24
CA ARG A 121 -17.17 -10.97 -13.78
C ARG A 121 -16.84 -12.36 -13.20
N ASN A 122 -17.20 -13.43 -13.91
CA ASN A 122 -16.91 -14.80 -13.48
C ASN A 122 -15.40 -15.08 -13.43
N ASN A 123 -14.66 -14.57 -14.41
CA ASN A 123 -13.20 -14.73 -14.45
C ASN A 123 -12.52 -13.96 -13.31
N LEU A 124 -12.97 -12.72 -13.04
CA LEU A 124 -12.49 -11.92 -11.91
C LEU A 124 -12.74 -12.61 -10.56
N VAL A 125 -13.95 -13.17 -10.35
CA VAL A 125 -14.26 -13.92 -9.13
C VAL A 125 -13.35 -15.14 -8.98
N ARG A 126 -13.15 -15.90 -10.07
CA ARG A 126 -12.26 -17.08 -10.06
C ARG A 126 -10.83 -16.71 -9.69
N ILE A 127 -10.28 -15.66 -10.30
CA ILE A 127 -8.89 -15.24 -10.07
C ILE A 127 -8.70 -14.66 -8.68
N LYS A 128 -9.63 -13.82 -8.20
CA LYS A 128 -9.62 -13.38 -6.81
C LYS A 128 -9.67 -14.56 -5.84
N GLY A 129 -10.49 -15.58 -6.15
CA GLY A 129 -10.52 -16.83 -5.39
C GLY A 129 -9.16 -17.54 -5.33
N ARG A 130 -8.40 -17.57 -6.43
CA ARG A 130 -7.03 -18.14 -6.46
C ARG A 130 -6.02 -17.32 -5.65
N ILE A 131 -6.08 -15.99 -5.75
CA ILE A 131 -5.17 -15.09 -5.05
C ILE A 131 -5.42 -15.12 -3.53
N ILE A 132 -6.68 -15.05 -3.13
CA ILE A 132 -7.08 -15.11 -1.71
C ILE A 132 -6.81 -16.51 -1.17
N GLY A 133 -7.20 -17.54 -1.94
CA GLY A 133 -7.20 -18.92 -1.50
C GLY A 133 -8.27 -19.18 -0.44
N GLU A 134 -8.33 -20.42 0.05
CA GLU A 134 -9.27 -20.82 1.09
C GLU A 134 -9.04 -19.99 2.36
N ARG A 135 -10.06 -19.29 2.86
CA ARG A 135 -9.99 -18.40 4.05
C ARG A 135 -8.83 -17.38 4.04
N GLY A 136 -8.32 -17.03 2.86
CA GLY A 136 -7.17 -16.12 2.75
C GLY A 136 -5.80 -16.78 2.97
N LYS A 137 -5.71 -18.11 3.08
CA LYS A 137 -4.45 -18.86 3.31
C LYS A 137 -3.40 -18.52 2.27
N ALA A 138 -3.76 -18.50 0.99
CA ALA A 138 -2.82 -18.23 -0.09
C ALA A 138 -2.26 -16.79 0.00
N ARG A 139 -3.13 -15.79 0.15
CA ARG A 139 -2.70 -14.39 0.33
C ARG A 139 -1.77 -14.23 1.53
N ARG A 140 -2.13 -14.80 2.68
CA ARG A 140 -1.33 -14.72 3.92
C ARG A 140 0.05 -15.34 3.73
N LEU A 141 0.12 -16.49 3.06
CA LEU A 141 1.40 -17.15 2.78
C LEU A 141 2.29 -16.29 1.87
N ILE A 142 1.73 -15.66 0.83
CA ILE A 142 2.50 -14.73 -0.01
C ILE A 142 3.02 -13.57 0.85
N GLU A 143 2.15 -12.90 1.61
CA GLU A 143 2.53 -11.79 2.50
C GLU A 143 3.65 -12.18 3.48
N GLU A 144 3.60 -13.37 4.07
CA GLU A 144 4.60 -13.86 5.02
C GLU A 144 5.93 -14.19 4.34
N LEU A 145 5.90 -14.85 3.18
CA LEU A 145 7.11 -15.24 2.47
C LEU A 145 7.85 -14.04 1.87
N THR A 146 7.14 -12.99 1.46
CA THR A 146 7.72 -11.78 0.87
C THR A 146 7.83 -10.61 1.84
N GLY A 147 7.17 -10.64 3.00
CA GLY A 147 7.14 -9.51 3.93
C GLY A 147 6.43 -8.27 3.34
N THR A 148 5.40 -8.49 2.53
CA THR A 148 4.60 -7.41 1.90
C THR A 148 3.20 -7.34 2.51
N ALA A 149 2.47 -6.25 2.26
CA ALA A 149 1.03 -6.17 2.48
C ALA A 149 0.31 -6.28 1.14
N ILE A 150 -0.71 -7.16 1.07
CA ILE A 150 -1.50 -7.37 -0.13
C ILE A 150 -2.97 -7.05 0.17
N ALA A 151 -3.54 -6.15 -0.62
CA ALA A 151 -4.96 -5.85 -0.59
C ALA A 151 -5.62 -6.26 -1.91
N VAL A 152 -6.71 -7.01 -1.82
CA VAL A 152 -7.49 -7.46 -2.98
C VAL A 152 -8.78 -6.65 -3.01
N SER A 153 -8.88 -5.75 -3.98
CA SER A 153 -10.05 -4.91 -4.25
C SER A 153 -11.00 -5.58 -5.25
N GLU A 154 -12.06 -4.87 -5.66
CA GLU A 154 -13.01 -5.39 -6.64
C GLU A 154 -12.33 -5.70 -7.99
N ASN A 155 -11.54 -4.74 -8.49
CA ASN A 155 -10.96 -4.73 -9.83
C ASN A 155 -9.43 -4.66 -9.83
N ALA A 156 -8.79 -4.62 -8.66
CA ALA A 156 -7.35 -4.45 -8.55
C ALA A 156 -6.76 -5.23 -7.38
N VAL A 157 -5.46 -5.50 -7.45
CA VAL A 157 -4.65 -6.06 -6.36
C VAL A 157 -3.50 -5.09 -6.10
N ALA A 158 -3.44 -4.57 -4.87
CA ALA A 158 -2.35 -3.71 -4.43
C ALA A 158 -1.37 -4.48 -3.57
N ILE A 159 -0.09 -4.24 -3.79
CA ILE A 159 1.04 -4.86 -3.10
C ILE A 159 1.92 -3.72 -2.59
N ALA A 160 2.17 -3.65 -1.29
CA ALA A 160 3.06 -2.66 -0.69
C ALA A 160 4.16 -3.34 0.14
N GLY A 161 5.36 -2.79 0.08
CA GLY A 161 6.53 -3.29 0.83
C GLY A 161 7.83 -2.76 0.22
N LYS A 162 8.96 -3.36 0.60
CA LYS A 162 10.25 -3.06 -0.04
C LYS A 162 10.21 -3.41 -1.53
N LEU A 163 10.85 -2.59 -2.36
CA LEU A 163 10.83 -2.72 -3.83
C LEU A 163 11.13 -4.16 -4.30
N GLU A 164 12.24 -4.76 -3.84
CA GLU A 164 12.62 -6.13 -4.22
C GLU A 164 11.55 -7.16 -3.84
N ASN A 165 10.91 -6.99 -2.68
CA ASN A 165 9.88 -7.89 -2.19
C ASN A 165 8.56 -7.73 -2.93
N VAL A 166 8.21 -6.50 -3.31
CA VAL A 166 7.04 -6.18 -4.12
C VAL A 166 7.16 -6.85 -5.49
N GLU A 167 8.34 -6.86 -6.11
CA GLU A 167 8.56 -7.55 -7.39
C GLU A 167 8.34 -9.07 -7.29
N VAL A 168 8.84 -9.70 -6.23
CA VAL A 168 8.65 -11.14 -5.99
C VAL A 168 7.16 -11.46 -5.78
N ALA A 169 6.47 -10.67 -4.95
CA ALA A 169 5.03 -10.81 -4.70
C ALA A 169 4.21 -10.58 -5.99
N ARG A 170 4.54 -9.55 -6.76
CA ARG A 170 3.93 -9.24 -8.05
C ARG A 170 4.01 -10.45 -8.98
N ARG A 171 5.20 -11.03 -9.12
CA ARG A 171 5.39 -12.20 -9.99
C ARG A 171 4.59 -13.41 -9.52
N ALA A 172 4.53 -13.66 -8.22
CA ALA A 172 3.72 -14.75 -7.67
C ALA A 172 2.21 -14.55 -7.97
N ILE A 173 1.72 -13.31 -7.85
CA ILE A 173 0.33 -12.97 -8.18
C ILE A 173 0.07 -13.12 -9.68
N GLU A 174 0.96 -12.64 -10.56
CA GLU A 174 0.87 -12.85 -12.01
C GLU A 174 0.78 -14.33 -12.35
N MET A 175 1.60 -15.19 -11.74
CA MET A 175 1.54 -16.64 -11.96
C MET A 175 0.16 -17.21 -11.61
N LEU A 176 -0.46 -16.75 -10.50
CA LEU A 176 -1.81 -17.16 -10.11
C LEU A 176 -2.87 -16.66 -11.09
N ILE A 177 -2.75 -15.43 -11.58
CA ILE A 177 -3.63 -14.82 -12.58
C ILE A 177 -3.56 -15.61 -13.89
N SER A 178 -2.35 -15.98 -14.35
CA SER A 178 -2.13 -16.79 -15.54
C SER A 178 -2.54 -18.26 -15.37
N GLY A 179 -3.05 -18.66 -14.21
CA GLY A 179 -3.57 -20.01 -13.98
C GLY A 179 -2.55 -21.04 -13.50
N SER A 180 -1.34 -20.61 -13.12
CA SER A 180 -0.33 -21.52 -12.54
C SER A 180 -0.87 -22.18 -11.26
N PRO A 181 -0.61 -23.48 -11.05
CA PRO A 181 -1.02 -24.15 -9.82
C PRO A 181 -0.28 -23.57 -8.61
N HIS A 182 -0.94 -23.54 -7.45
CA HIS A 182 -0.38 -22.98 -6.22
C HIS A 182 0.95 -23.62 -5.82
N SER A 183 1.13 -24.93 -6.02
CA SER A 183 2.38 -25.65 -5.75
C SER A 183 3.59 -25.05 -6.50
N VAL A 184 3.40 -24.63 -7.75
CA VAL A 184 4.45 -23.98 -8.55
C VAL A 184 4.77 -22.59 -8.02
N VAL A 185 3.75 -21.84 -7.57
CA VAL A 185 3.91 -20.52 -6.95
C VAL A 185 4.64 -20.62 -5.61
N TRP A 186 4.31 -21.61 -4.79
CA TRP A 186 5.02 -21.90 -3.53
C TRP A 186 6.48 -22.17 -3.78
N ARG A 187 6.79 -23.08 -4.71
CA ARG A 187 8.18 -23.40 -5.08
C ARG A 187 8.96 -22.15 -5.50
N TYR A 188 8.34 -21.26 -6.28
CA TYR A 188 8.92 -19.97 -6.66
C TYR A 188 9.21 -19.09 -5.44
N LEU A 189 8.24 -18.89 -4.55
CA LEU A 189 8.39 -18.04 -3.36
C LEU A 189 9.44 -18.57 -2.40
N TYR A 190 9.47 -19.88 -2.12
CA TYR A 190 10.49 -20.48 -1.26
C TYR A 190 11.89 -20.36 -1.87
N ALA A 191 12.03 -20.55 -3.20
CA ALA A 191 13.29 -20.35 -3.88
C ALA A 191 13.77 -18.89 -3.78
N LYS A 192 12.87 -17.92 -3.93
CA LYS A 192 13.18 -16.48 -3.82
C LYS A 192 13.49 -16.07 -2.39
N ARG A 193 12.75 -16.55 -1.39
CA ARG A 193 13.07 -16.32 0.03
C ARG A 193 14.48 -16.79 0.38
N ARG A 194 14.91 -17.96 -0.13
CA ARG A 194 16.29 -18.45 0.02
C ARG A 194 17.34 -17.58 -0.69
N GLN A 195 16.99 -16.90 -1.78
CA GLN A 195 17.90 -15.97 -2.46
C GLN A 195 18.02 -14.65 -1.69
N LEU A 196 16.90 -14.09 -1.23
CA LEU A 196 16.89 -12.87 -0.41
C LEU A 196 17.64 -13.07 0.92
N LYS A 197 17.41 -14.20 1.60
CA LYS A 197 18.17 -14.60 2.81
C LYS A 197 19.67 -14.78 2.58
N ARG A 198 20.11 -15.10 1.35
CA ARG A 198 21.54 -15.19 1.03
C ARG A 198 22.17 -13.83 0.74
N ARG A 199 21.37 -12.85 0.31
CA ARG A 199 21.83 -11.46 0.07
C ARG A 199 21.85 -10.65 1.38
N GLY A 200 20.93 -10.93 2.32
CA GLY A 200 20.94 -10.37 3.68
C GLY A 200 21.62 -11.32 4.67
N PHE A 201 22.84 -11.00 5.10
CA PHE A 201 23.63 -11.77 6.08
C PHE A 201 22.95 -11.89 7.47
N ILE A 202 21.96 -12.79 7.64
CA ILE A 202 21.44 -13.20 8.95
C ILE A 202 21.30 -14.73 8.97
N LEU A 203 22.15 -15.37 9.81
CA LEU A 203 22.44 -16.80 9.84
C LEU A 203 21.47 -17.66 10.69
N TRP A 204 20.44 -17.09 11.33
CA TRP A 204 19.58 -17.91 12.19
C TRP A 204 18.10 -17.49 12.14
N GLU A 205 17.28 -18.34 11.54
CA GLU A 205 15.86 -18.48 11.84
C GLU A 205 15.58 -19.99 12.02
N PRO A 206 14.69 -20.38 12.95
CA PRO A 206 14.37 -21.78 13.18
C PRO A 206 13.83 -22.44 11.90
N ARG A 207 14.16 -23.72 11.77
CA ARG A 207 13.87 -24.59 10.62
C ARG A 207 12.37 -24.54 10.28
N GLN A 208 12.01 -24.00 9.13
CA GLN A 208 10.62 -24.01 8.65
C GLN A 208 10.27 -25.41 8.10
N LEU A 209 9.06 -25.87 8.42
CA LEU A 209 8.56 -27.21 8.14
C LEU A 209 8.54 -27.50 6.62
N PRO A 210 8.86 -28.74 6.20
CA PRO A 210 8.87 -29.14 4.80
C PRO A 210 7.51 -28.94 4.13
N LEU A 211 7.53 -28.74 2.80
CA LEU A 211 6.33 -28.59 1.95
C LEU A 211 5.36 -29.78 2.08
N GLU A 212 5.85 -30.93 2.49
CA GLU A 212 5.09 -32.18 2.67
C GLU A 212 3.98 -32.07 3.74
N GLU A 213 4.11 -31.16 4.72
CA GLU A 213 3.11 -31.01 5.79
C GLU A 213 1.95 -30.06 5.42
N LEU A 214 2.12 -29.21 4.40
CA LEU A 214 1.04 -28.31 3.92
C LEU A 214 0.10 -29.00 2.94
N GLU A 215 0.50 -30.15 2.39
CA GLU A 215 -0.30 -30.96 1.45
C GLU A 215 -1.11 -32.05 2.18
N GLY A 216 -0.91 -32.24 3.50
CA GLY A 216 -1.52 -33.32 4.29
C GLY A 216 -2.91 -33.07 4.91
N GLU A 217 -3.49 -31.88 4.78
CA GLU A 217 -4.83 -31.57 5.35
C GLU A 217 -5.99 -31.66 4.33
N GLY A 218 -5.82 -32.45 3.26
CA GLY A 218 -6.76 -32.53 2.14
C GLY A 218 -7.55 -33.84 2.00
N GLU A 219 -7.32 -34.85 2.83
CA GLU A 219 -8.04 -36.14 2.76
C GLU A 219 -8.55 -36.54 4.14
N GLY A 220 -9.83 -36.32 4.40
CA GLY A 220 -10.50 -36.83 5.60
C GLY A 220 -11.69 -36.02 6.07
N GLU A 221 -12.78 -36.03 5.29
CA GLU A 221 -14.17 -36.00 5.79
C GLU A 221 -15.14 -36.26 4.63
N GLU A 222 -15.05 -37.46 4.04
CA GLU A 222 -16.25 -38.16 3.55
C GLU A 222 -16.44 -39.37 4.46
N GLY A 223 -17.52 -39.37 5.24
CA GLY A 223 -17.86 -40.49 6.11
C GLY A 223 -18.70 -40.10 7.31
N GLY A 224 -20.00 -39.87 7.09
CA GLY A 224 -21.02 -39.65 8.11
C GLY A 224 -22.37 -39.34 7.52
#